data_AF-A0A960HYI9-F1
#
_entry.id   AF-A0A960HYI9-F1
#
_cell.length_a   1.000
_cell.length_b   1.000
_cell.length_c   1.000
_cell.angle_alpha   90.00
_cell.angle_beta   90.00
_cell.angle_gamma   90.00
#
_symmetry.space_group_name_H-M   'P 1'
#
loop_
_entity.id
_entity.type
_entity.pdbx_description
1 polymer ?
#
loop_
_entity_poly.entity_id
_entity_poly.type
_entity_poly.pdbx_seq_one_letter_code
_entity_poly.pdbx_strand_id
1 'polypeptide(L)'
;MAVVPDAVRWIELSDQPISVDAAFAWAADPACGAVSLFVGTVRDHAEGRTGVTKLTYEAYEAQAMARMHQVADDVFERWPDVQRLAILHRVGDVSLTEPAVIVAAAAAHRPEVFDAARDAIDLVKATVPLWKQEHHDGGVDWGTCAHALPGGRDFDHR
;
A
#
# COMPACT_ATOMS: atom_id res chain seq x y z
N MET A 1 -13.98 -6.50 27.86
CA MET A 1 -13.00 -6.25 26.80
C MET A 1 -12.97 -7.48 25.93
N ALA A 2 -13.46 -7.39 24.70
CA ALA A 2 -13.21 -8.45 23.73
C ALA A 2 -11.71 -8.48 23.48
N VAL A 3 -11.07 -9.63 23.66
CA VAL A 3 -9.69 -9.84 23.25
C VAL A 3 -9.71 -9.69 21.74
N VAL A 4 -9.12 -8.61 21.23
CA VAL A 4 -8.81 -8.50 19.79
C VAL A 4 -7.90 -9.70 19.50
N PRO A 5 -8.20 -10.55 18.51
CA PRO A 5 -7.25 -11.57 18.09
C PRO A 5 -5.90 -10.88 17.83
N ASP A 6 -4.78 -11.54 18.13
CA ASP A 6 -3.45 -10.97 17.87
C ASP A 6 -3.36 -10.55 16.40
N ALA A 7 -3.61 -9.27 16.12
CA ALA A 7 -3.61 -8.74 14.77
C ALA A 7 -2.18 -8.83 14.25
N VAL A 8 -2.00 -9.50 13.11
CA VAL A 8 -0.67 -9.71 12.53
C VAL A 8 -0.49 -8.83 11.30
N ARG A 9 0.73 -8.31 11.14
CA ARG A 9 1.10 -7.48 9.98
C ARG A 9 2.29 -8.05 9.22
N TRP A 10 2.28 -7.84 7.91
CA TRP A 10 3.45 -8.02 7.05
C TRP A 10 3.74 -6.70 6.35
N ILE A 11 4.83 -6.06 6.76
CA ILE A 11 5.28 -4.78 6.22
C ILE A 11 6.60 -5.03 5.50
N GLU A 12 6.69 -4.61 4.23
CA GLU A 12 7.89 -4.85 3.43
C GLU A 12 8.15 -3.71 2.44
N LEU A 13 9.39 -3.24 2.42
CA LEU A 13 9.99 -2.55 1.29
C LEU A 13 10.95 -3.53 0.60
N SER A 14 10.73 -3.77 -0.69
CA SER A 14 11.48 -4.78 -1.46
C SER A 14 12.03 -4.18 -2.74
N ASP A 15 13.28 -4.48 -3.09
CA ASP A 15 13.81 -4.21 -4.43
C ASP A 15 13.47 -5.34 -5.43
N GLN A 16 12.88 -6.43 -4.95
CA GLN A 16 12.42 -7.56 -5.74
C GLN A 16 10.94 -7.43 -6.13
N PRO A 17 10.48 -8.16 -7.17
CA PRO A 17 9.05 -8.24 -7.49
C PRO A 17 8.22 -8.75 -6.31
N ILE A 18 7.17 -7.99 -5.97
CA ILE A 18 6.18 -8.38 -4.96
C ILE A 18 5.04 -9.18 -5.61
N SER A 19 4.50 -10.17 -4.88
CA SER A 19 3.53 -11.12 -5.42
C SER A 19 2.14 -10.97 -4.79
N VAL A 20 1.13 -10.81 -5.65
CA VAL A 20 -0.28 -10.80 -5.24
C VAL A 20 -0.69 -12.13 -4.62
N ASP A 21 -0.23 -13.24 -5.19
CA ASP A 21 -0.54 -14.58 -4.68
C ASP A 21 0.09 -14.81 -3.30
N ALA A 22 1.31 -14.33 -3.09
CA ALA A 22 1.97 -14.43 -1.78
C ALA A 22 1.25 -13.59 -0.72
N ALA A 23 0.86 -12.35 -1.07
CA ALA A 23 0.10 -11.47 -0.18
C ALA A 23 -1.27 -12.08 0.16
N PHE A 24 -1.99 -12.64 -0.82
CA PHE A 24 -3.24 -13.35 -0.59
C PHE A 24 -3.06 -14.56 0.32
N ALA A 25 -2.09 -15.42 0.02
CA ALA A 25 -1.83 -16.64 0.78
C ALA A 25 -1.44 -16.35 2.24
N TRP A 26 -0.68 -15.29 2.48
CA TRP A 26 -0.33 -14.85 3.84
C TRP A 26 -1.53 -14.26 4.60
N ALA A 27 -2.40 -13.52 3.90
CA ALA A 27 -3.58 -12.89 4.49
C ALA A 27 -4.72 -13.89 4.75
N ALA A 28 -4.77 -15.00 4.00
CA ALA A 28 -5.75 -16.06 4.20
C ALA A 28 -5.57 -16.76 5.55
N ASP A 29 -6.66 -16.93 6.28
CA ASP A 29 -6.67 -17.56 7.60
C ASP A 29 -8.04 -18.24 7.85
N PRO A 30 -8.11 -19.39 8.53
CA PRO A 30 -9.39 -20.04 8.87
C PRO A 30 -10.37 -19.15 9.64
N ALA A 31 -9.90 -18.15 10.40
CA ALA A 31 -10.73 -17.18 11.11
C ALA A 31 -11.16 -15.98 10.25
N CYS A 32 -10.64 -15.85 9.03
CA CYS A 32 -10.95 -14.77 8.09
C CYS A 32 -11.83 -15.28 6.95
N GLY A 33 -13.11 -14.85 6.94
CA GLY A 33 -14.05 -15.16 5.87
C GLY A 33 -13.91 -14.25 4.64
N ALA A 34 -13.11 -13.18 4.73
CA ALA A 34 -12.89 -12.24 3.64
C ALA A 34 -11.43 -11.75 3.61
N VAL A 35 -10.92 -11.56 2.38
CA VAL A 35 -9.66 -10.88 2.08
C VAL A 35 -9.93 -9.84 0.99
N SER A 36 -9.48 -8.62 1.20
CA SER A 36 -9.49 -7.55 0.19
C SER A 36 -8.07 -7.20 -0.19
N LEU A 37 -7.82 -7.10 -1.50
CA LEU A 37 -6.53 -6.74 -2.07
C LEU A 37 -6.65 -5.45 -2.86
N PHE A 38 -5.78 -4.49 -2.56
CA PHE A 38 -5.47 -3.38 -3.44
C PHE A 38 -4.11 -3.64 -4.10
N VAL A 39 -4.03 -3.46 -5.41
CA VAL A 39 -2.78 -3.59 -6.18
C VAL A 39 -2.59 -2.33 -7.02
N GLY A 40 -1.57 -1.55 -6.69
CA GLY A 40 -1.16 -0.40 -7.48
C GLY A 40 -0.17 -0.83 -8.54
N THR A 41 -0.55 -0.76 -9.81
CA THR A 41 0.31 -1.11 -10.95
C THR A 41 0.76 0.10 -11.75
N VAL A 42 1.88 -0.05 -12.45
CA VAL A 42 2.38 1.00 -13.35
C VAL A 42 1.53 1.08 -14.62
N ARG A 43 1.16 2.30 -15.00
CA ARG A 43 0.45 2.63 -16.24
C ARG A 43 1.39 3.31 -17.24
N ASP A 44 1.02 3.30 -18.51
CA ASP A 44 1.73 3.93 -19.63
C ASP A 44 1.50 5.45 -19.76
N HIS A 45 0.77 6.04 -18.82
CA HIS A 45 0.45 7.47 -18.78
C HIS A 45 0.34 8.01 -17.36
N ALA A 46 0.59 9.30 -17.23
CA ALA A 46 0.42 10.11 -16.03
C ALA A 46 -0.24 11.45 -16.39
N GLU A 47 -0.49 12.30 -15.39
CA GLU A 47 -1.08 13.62 -15.65
C GLU A 47 -0.20 14.43 -16.60
N GLY A 48 -0.78 14.82 -17.74
CA GLY A 48 -0.13 15.55 -18.81
C GLY A 48 0.90 14.76 -19.64
N ARG A 49 1.04 13.44 -19.41
CA ARG A 49 2.16 12.65 -19.96
C ARG A 49 1.72 11.26 -20.44
N THR A 50 2.25 10.85 -21.58
CA THR A 50 1.96 9.56 -22.26
C THR A 50 3.26 8.92 -22.71
N GLY A 51 3.28 7.59 -22.86
CA GLY A 51 4.49 6.86 -23.27
C GLY A 51 5.44 6.58 -22.09
N VAL A 52 4.90 6.45 -20.88
CA VAL A 52 5.67 5.96 -19.74
C VAL A 52 6.04 4.50 -20.00
N THR A 53 7.30 4.14 -19.75
CA THR A 53 7.84 2.79 -19.98
C THR A 53 8.15 2.05 -18.67
N LYS A 54 8.49 2.80 -17.62
CA LYS A 54 8.69 2.29 -16.26
C LYS A 54 8.64 3.41 -15.23
N LEU A 55 8.52 3.02 -13.96
CA LEU A 55 8.76 3.90 -12.81
C LEU A 55 10.01 3.44 -12.05
N THR A 56 10.77 4.38 -11.50
CA THR A 56 11.78 4.09 -10.47
C THR A 56 11.30 4.64 -9.14
N TYR A 57 11.21 3.80 -8.12
CA TYR A 57 10.81 4.20 -6.78
C TYR A 57 12.02 4.33 -5.86
N GLU A 58 12.09 5.42 -5.14
CA GLU A 58 13.10 5.65 -4.10
C GLU A 58 12.42 5.89 -2.75
N ALA A 59 13.07 5.43 -1.68
CA ALA A 59 12.58 5.58 -0.32
C ALA A 59 13.71 5.94 0.62
N TYR A 60 13.42 6.76 1.62
CA TYR A 60 14.25 6.79 2.82
C TYR A 60 13.81 5.62 3.70
N GLU A 61 14.39 4.44 3.45
CA GLU A 61 13.89 3.14 3.92
C GLU A 61 13.52 3.13 5.40
N ALA A 62 14.37 3.65 6.27
CA ALA A 62 14.12 3.68 7.71
C ALA A 62 12.84 4.44 8.07
N GLN A 63 12.63 5.62 7.48
CA GLN A 63 11.44 6.43 7.73
C GLN A 63 10.20 5.87 7.02
N ALA A 64 10.37 5.34 5.81
CA ALA A 64 9.30 4.70 5.06
C ALA A 64 8.76 3.46 5.79
N MET A 65 9.63 2.55 6.24
CA MET A 65 9.27 1.40 7.06
C MET A 65 8.57 1.82 8.35
N ALA A 66 9.17 2.76 9.09
CA ALA A 66 8.56 3.27 10.33
C ALA A 66 7.15 3.81 10.09
N ARG A 67 6.95 4.55 8.99
CA ARG A 67 5.64 5.09 8.67
C ARG A 67 4.65 4.01 8.21
N MET A 68 5.07 3.03 7.41
CA MET A 68 4.21 1.89 7.02
C MET A 68 3.76 1.08 8.23
N HIS A 69 4.63 0.91 9.24
CA HIS A 69 4.24 0.32 10.52
C HIS A 69 3.16 1.15 11.23
N GLN A 70 3.34 2.47 11.31
CA GLN A 70 2.34 3.36 11.90
C GLN A 70 1.01 3.31 11.14
N VAL A 71 1.02 3.25 9.81
CA VAL A 71 -0.21 3.07 9.02
C VAL A 71 -0.94 1.79 9.42
N ALA A 72 -0.21 0.70 9.63
CA ALA A 72 -0.83 -0.54 10.09
C ALA A 72 -1.44 -0.40 11.49
N ASP A 73 -0.75 0.28 12.41
CA ASP A 73 -1.28 0.56 13.76
C ASP A 73 -2.57 1.40 13.69
N ASP A 74 -2.57 2.47 12.89
CA ASP A 74 -3.73 3.34 12.68
C ASP A 74 -4.93 2.58 12.08
N VAL A 75 -4.67 1.65 11.16
CA VAL A 75 -5.70 0.80 10.54
C VAL A 75 -6.27 -0.19 11.54
N PHE A 76 -5.44 -0.85 12.36
CA PHE A 76 -5.93 -1.77 13.39
C PHE A 76 -6.70 -1.06 14.50
N GLU A 77 -6.29 0.15 14.89
CA GLU A 77 -7.03 0.95 15.87
C GLU A 77 -8.43 1.32 15.35
N ARG A 78 -8.53 1.67 14.06
CA ARG A 78 -9.80 2.06 13.43
C ARG A 78 -10.69 0.86 13.11
N TRP A 79 -10.10 -0.27 12.74
CA TRP A 79 -10.79 -1.46 12.24
C TRP A 79 -10.42 -2.69 13.09
N PRO A 80 -10.95 -2.80 14.33
CA PRO A 80 -10.54 -3.82 15.29
C PRO A 80 -10.92 -5.26 14.88
N ASP A 81 -11.83 -5.43 13.91
CA ASP A 81 -12.21 -6.74 13.37
C ASP A 81 -11.24 -7.24 12.27
N VAL A 82 -10.32 -6.39 11.80
CA VAL A 82 -9.26 -6.77 10.87
C VAL A 82 -8.18 -7.52 11.63
N GLN A 83 -7.95 -8.76 11.24
CA GLN A 83 -7.02 -9.67 11.90
C GLN A 83 -5.65 -9.70 11.23
N ARG A 84 -5.60 -9.40 9.92
CA ARG A 84 -4.35 -9.42 9.14
C ARG A 84 -4.27 -8.25 8.21
N LEU A 85 -3.10 -7.60 8.15
CA LEU A 85 -2.81 -6.51 7.23
C LEU A 85 -1.42 -6.66 6.61
N ALA A 86 -1.34 -6.76 5.30
CA ALA A 86 -0.09 -6.65 4.56
C ALA A 86 0.02 -5.29 3.87
N ILE A 87 1.19 -4.67 3.93
CA ILE A 87 1.55 -3.46 3.17
C ILE A 87 2.93 -3.72 2.58
N LEU A 88 2.96 -4.03 1.29
CA LEU A 88 4.17 -4.34 0.54
C LEU A 88 4.38 -3.25 -0.50
N HIS A 89 5.57 -2.67 -0.57
CA HIS A 89 5.89 -1.68 -1.58
C HIS A 89 7.25 -1.97 -2.22
N ARG A 90 7.28 -1.92 -3.55
CA ARG A 90 8.49 -2.14 -4.33
C ARG A 90 9.27 -0.84 -4.50
N VAL A 91 10.58 -0.90 -4.32
CA VAL A 91 11.54 0.15 -4.64
C VAL A 91 12.38 -0.26 -5.86
N GLY A 92 13.09 0.70 -6.46
CA GLY A 92 13.81 0.49 -7.70
C GLY A 92 12.90 0.51 -8.93
N ASP A 93 13.37 -0.11 -10.01
CA ASP A 93 12.68 -0.14 -11.29
C ASP A 93 11.44 -1.04 -11.27
N VAL A 94 10.29 -0.51 -11.71
CA VAL A 94 9.02 -1.22 -11.84
C VAL A 94 8.47 -1.00 -13.26
N SER A 95 8.30 -2.08 -14.01
CA SER A 95 7.84 -2.03 -15.40
C SER A 95 6.33 -1.78 -15.50
N LEU A 96 5.85 -1.44 -16.69
CA LEU A 96 4.42 -1.41 -16.99
C LEU A 96 3.71 -2.67 -16.49
N THR A 97 2.49 -2.49 -15.96
CA THR A 97 1.61 -3.52 -15.40
C THR A 97 2.12 -4.29 -14.19
N GLU A 98 3.37 -4.10 -13.77
CA GLU A 98 3.91 -4.72 -12.56
C GLU A 98 3.36 -4.03 -11.28
N PRO A 99 3.17 -4.79 -10.18
CA PRO A 99 2.81 -4.22 -8.88
C PRO A 99 3.94 -3.35 -8.31
N ALA A 100 3.61 -2.09 -8.04
CA ALA A 100 4.45 -1.19 -7.25
C ALA A 100 4.09 -1.26 -5.76
N VAL A 101 2.81 -1.49 -5.43
CA VAL A 101 2.32 -1.59 -4.05
C VAL A 101 1.18 -2.60 -3.96
N ILE A 102 1.17 -3.37 -2.87
CA ILE A 102 0.09 -4.30 -2.53
C ILE A 102 -0.35 -4.02 -1.09
N VAL A 103 -1.66 -3.91 -0.89
CA VAL A 103 -2.27 -3.93 0.44
C VAL A 103 -3.23 -5.10 0.50
N ALA A 104 -3.13 -5.92 1.54
CA ALA A 104 -4.06 -7.03 1.80
C ALA A 104 -4.66 -6.87 3.21
N ALA A 105 -5.99 -6.80 3.32
CA ALA A 105 -6.69 -6.79 4.61
C ALA A 105 -7.58 -8.03 4.74
N ALA A 106 -7.55 -8.69 5.90
CA ALA A 106 -8.36 -9.88 6.18
C ALA A 106 -9.16 -9.74 7.48
N ALA A 107 -10.42 -10.16 7.44
CA ALA A 107 -11.34 -10.15 8.57
C ALA A 107 -12.36 -11.29 8.45
N ALA A 108 -13.16 -11.50 9.51
CA ALA A 108 -14.23 -12.50 9.50
C ALA A 108 -15.32 -12.17 8.47
N HIS A 109 -15.58 -10.88 8.23
CA HIS A 109 -16.64 -10.40 7.36
C HIS A 109 -16.13 -9.38 6.33
N ARG A 110 -16.92 -9.22 5.25
CA ARG A 110 -16.52 -8.44 4.07
C ARG A 110 -16.51 -6.91 4.26
N PRO A 111 -17.40 -6.26 5.03
CA PRO A 111 -17.44 -4.80 5.07
C PRO A 111 -16.11 -4.19 5.53
N GLU A 112 -15.53 -4.77 6.58
CA GLU A 112 -14.36 -4.24 7.27
C GLU A 112 -13.11 -4.30 6.39
N VAL A 113 -12.95 -5.36 5.59
CA VAL A 113 -11.77 -5.50 4.71
C VAL A 113 -11.77 -4.50 3.55
N PHE A 114 -12.93 -4.06 3.07
CA PHE A 114 -12.98 -3.06 1.98
C PHE A 114 -12.49 -1.70 2.47
N ASP A 115 -13.00 -1.26 3.61
CA ASP A 115 -12.67 0.06 4.16
C ASP A 115 -11.26 0.07 4.75
N ALA A 116 -10.83 -1.00 5.42
CA ALA A 116 -9.47 -1.12 5.94
C ALA A 116 -8.41 -1.12 4.82
N ALA A 117 -8.63 -1.88 3.73
CA ALA A 117 -7.70 -1.88 2.60
C ALA A 117 -7.62 -0.51 1.93
N ARG A 118 -8.75 0.20 1.81
CA ARG A 118 -8.80 1.57 1.29
C ARG A 118 -8.06 2.54 2.21
N ASP A 119 -8.35 2.53 3.51
CA ASP A 119 -7.72 3.43 4.47
C ASP A 119 -6.20 3.19 4.53
N ALA A 120 -5.75 1.93 4.49
CA ALA A 120 -4.34 1.59 4.46
C ALA A 120 -3.62 2.18 3.22
N ILE A 121 -4.16 1.98 2.00
CA ILE A 121 -3.50 2.54 0.81
C ILE A 121 -3.56 4.07 0.79
N ASP A 122 -4.65 4.66 1.25
CA ASP A 122 -4.78 6.12 1.35
C ASP A 122 -3.74 6.69 2.31
N LEU A 123 -3.57 6.08 3.49
CA LEU A 123 -2.55 6.47 4.47
C LEU A 123 -1.13 6.29 3.94
N VAL A 124 -0.85 5.20 3.23
CA VAL A 124 0.46 4.98 2.57
C VAL A 124 0.73 6.13 1.60
N LYS A 125 -0.22 6.42 0.71
CA LYS A 125 -0.11 7.49 -0.29
C LYS A 125 -0.14 8.89 0.28
N ALA A 126 -0.63 9.09 1.50
CA ALA A 126 -0.63 10.41 2.12
C ALA A 126 0.65 10.66 2.92
N THR A 127 1.24 9.63 3.51
CA THR A 127 2.18 9.83 4.63
C THR A 127 3.52 9.11 4.48
N VAL A 128 3.63 8.04 3.68
CA VAL A 128 4.89 7.31 3.53
C VAL A 128 5.81 8.05 2.56
N PRO A 129 7.04 8.42 2.98
CA PRO A 129 7.98 9.18 2.15
C PRO A 129 8.59 8.29 1.05
N LEU A 130 7.88 8.24 -0.08
CA LEU A 130 8.28 7.55 -1.31
C LEU A 130 8.32 8.56 -2.47
N TRP A 131 9.36 8.49 -3.27
CA TRP A 131 9.52 9.26 -4.50
C TRP A 131 9.42 8.33 -5.70
N LYS A 132 8.85 8.84 -6.78
CA LYS A 132 8.77 8.13 -8.05
C LYS A 132 9.39 8.95 -9.17
N GLN A 133 10.10 8.25 -10.03
CA GLN A 133 10.64 8.75 -11.26
C GLN A 133 9.89 8.11 -12.42
N GLU A 134 9.39 8.91 -13.36
CA GLU A 134 8.67 8.44 -14.54
C GLU A 134 9.61 8.47 -15.75
N HIS A 135 9.82 7.32 -16.39
CA HIS A 135 10.67 7.21 -17.59
C HIS A 135 9.81 7.14 -18.86
N HIS A 136 10.14 7.95 -19.85
CA HIS A 136 9.43 8.01 -21.14
C HIS A 136 10.41 8.28 -22.30
N ASP A 137 9.96 8.14 -23.54
CA ASP A 137 10.81 8.30 -24.74
C ASP A 137 11.48 9.69 -24.86
N GLY A 138 10.92 10.71 -24.19
CA GLY A 138 11.41 12.08 -24.18
C GLY A 138 12.34 12.43 -23.01
N GLY A 139 12.61 11.50 -22.09
CA GLY A 139 13.44 11.76 -20.91
C GLY A 139 12.87 11.17 -19.62
N VAL A 140 13.11 11.89 -18.52
CA VAL A 140 12.81 11.42 -17.17
C VAL A 140 12.28 12.56 -16.32
N ASP A 141 11.17 12.32 -15.62
CA ASP A 141 10.51 13.27 -14.73
C ASP A 141 10.43 12.73 -13.30
N TRP A 142 10.43 13.61 -12.29
CA TRP A 142 10.32 13.24 -10.88
C TRP A 142 9.02 13.75 -10.25
N GLY A 143 8.45 12.96 -9.36
CA GLY A 143 7.32 13.37 -8.51
C GLY A 143 7.31 12.65 -7.17
N THR A 144 6.60 13.22 -6.20
CA THR A 144 6.31 12.50 -4.95
C THR A 144 5.24 11.45 -5.20
N CYS A 145 5.31 10.32 -4.49
CA CYS A 145 4.15 9.42 -4.40
C CYS A 145 3.05 10.01 -3.52
N ALA A 146 3.45 10.88 -2.59
CA ALA A 146 2.56 11.57 -1.69
C ALA A 146 1.60 12.51 -2.45
N HIS A 147 0.31 12.35 -2.23
CA HIS A 147 -0.70 13.30 -2.71
C HIS A 147 -1.80 13.50 -1.67
N ALA A 148 -2.44 14.68 -1.70
CA ALA A 148 -3.60 14.96 -0.87
C ALA A 148 -4.72 13.96 -1.18
N LEU A 149 -5.48 13.60 -0.15
CA LEU A 149 -6.52 12.60 -0.29
C LEU A 149 -7.77 13.19 -0.91
N PRO A 150 -8.46 12.45 -1.80
CA PRO A 150 -9.77 12.86 -2.27
C PRO A 150 -10.73 13.04 -1.08
N GLY A 151 -11.36 14.22 -1.00
CA GLY A 151 -12.42 14.49 -0.01
C GLY A 151 -11.97 15.06 1.34
N GLY A 152 -10.74 15.56 1.49
CA GLY A 152 -10.34 16.31 2.69
C GLY A 152 -10.30 15.49 3.98
N ARG A 153 -10.05 14.17 3.87
CA ARG A 153 -9.80 13.33 5.04
C ARG A 153 -8.42 13.69 5.60
N ASP A 154 -8.41 14.57 6.59
CA ASP A 154 -7.21 14.85 7.38
C ASP A 154 -6.90 13.65 8.27
N PHE A 155 -5.74 13.04 8.05
CA PHE A 155 -5.16 12.04 8.94
C PHE A 155 -4.23 12.67 10.00
N ASP A 156 -4.13 14.00 10.03
CA ASP A 156 -3.39 14.73 11.06
C ASP A 156 -4.24 14.91 12.32
N HIS A 157 -4.43 13.82 13.07
CA HIS A 157 -4.89 13.87 14.45
C HIS A 157 -4.20 12.76 15.26
N ARG A 158 -2.91 12.98 15.60
CA ARG A 158 -2.28 12.79 16.92
C ARG A 158 -0.76 12.65 16.82
#